data_AF-A0A7J0FBX5-F1
#
_entry.id   AF-A0A7J0FBX5-F1
#
_cell.length_a   1.000
_cell.length_b   1.000
_cell.length_c   1.000
_cell.angle_alpha   90.00
_cell.angle_beta   90.00
_cell.angle_gamma   90.00
#
_symmetry.space_group_name_H-M   'P 1'
#
loop_
_entity.id
_entity.type
_entity.pdbx_description
1 polymer ?
#
loop_
_entity_poly.entity_id
_entity_poly.type
_entity_poly.pdbx_seq_one_letter_code
_entity_poly.pdbx_strand_id
1 'polypeptide(L)'
;MKFNLGGGAINWFPGHMAAATRAIRDRLKLSDLVIEVHDARIPISSANANLNPMLTGKRRVIALNKKDLANTNKLHILLSF
;
A
#
# COMPACT_ATOMS: atom_id res chain seq x y z
N MET A 1 -1.43 17.36 17.17
CA MET A 1 -0.62 17.37 15.93
C MET A 1 -1.06 18.57 15.10
N LYS A 2 -0.20 19.59 14.98
CA LYS A 2 -0.47 20.77 14.14
C LYS A 2 -0.27 20.36 12.68
N PHE A 3 -1.36 20.22 11.93
CA PHE A 3 -1.26 20.17 10.47
C PHE A 3 -0.88 21.57 9.99
N ASN A 4 0.16 21.67 9.16
CA ASN A 4 0.60 22.93 8.59
C ASN A 4 -0.55 23.56 7.79
N LEU A 5 -1.12 24.64 8.31
CA LEU A 5 -2.20 25.42 7.69
C LEU A 5 -1.75 26.19 6.44
N GLY A 6 -0.48 26.10 6.05
CA GLY A 6 0.13 26.84 4.94
C GLY A 6 0.89 25.95 3.96
N GLY A 7 0.25 24.93 3.40
CA GLY A 7 0.64 24.30 2.12
C GLY A 7 2.11 23.90 1.90
N GLY A 8 2.90 23.69 2.96
CA GLY A 8 4.31 23.36 2.86
C GLY A 8 4.53 21.90 2.46
N ALA A 9 5.69 21.61 1.84
CA ALA A 9 6.06 20.26 1.44
C ALA A 9 6.04 19.30 2.65
N ILE A 10 5.22 18.23 2.55
CA ILE A 10 5.15 17.20 3.59
C ILE A 10 6.45 16.40 3.53
N ASN A 11 7.24 16.49 4.59
CA ASN A 11 8.43 15.68 4.73
C ASN A 11 8.05 14.28 5.24
N TRP A 12 7.97 13.31 4.33
CA TRP A 12 7.53 11.94 4.66
C TRP A 12 8.58 11.13 5.44
N PHE A 13 9.86 11.42 5.25
CA PHE A 13 10.97 10.70 5.87
C PHE A 13 11.79 11.61 6.80
N PRO A 14 12.39 11.07 7.88
CA PRO A 14 12.32 9.68 8.32
C PRO A 14 11.14 9.40 9.27
N GLY A 15 10.63 10.41 9.97
CA GLY A 15 9.75 10.23 11.13
C GLY A 15 8.32 9.77 10.80
N HIS A 16 7.66 10.37 9.81
CA HIS A 16 6.27 10.06 9.49
C HIS A 16 6.09 8.63 8.97
N MET A 17 6.94 8.22 8.03
CA MET A 17 6.95 6.86 7.51
C MET A 17 7.31 5.82 8.57
N ALA A 18 8.27 6.11 9.47
CA ALA A 18 8.61 5.22 10.57
C ALA A 18 7.43 5.00 11.54
N ALA A 19 6.74 6.08 11.91
CA ALA A 19 5.55 6.01 12.76
C ALA A 19 4.42 5.19 12.11
N ALA A 20 4.16 5.42 10.81
CA ALA A 20 3.16 4.66 10.06
C ALA A 20 3.51 3.16 9.98
N THR A 21 4.78 2.85 9.69
CA THR A 21 5.26 1.46 9.59
C THR A 21 5.13 0.73 10.93
N ARG A 22 5.46 1.40 12.05
CA ARG A 22 5.27 0.84 13.39
C ARG A 22 3.79 0.58 13.69
N ALA A 23 2.91 1.53 13.39
CA ALA A 23 1.47 1.37 13.59
C ALA A 23 0.89 0.21 12.77
N ILE A 24 1.34 0.05 11.51
CA ILE A 24 0.95 -1.10 10.66
C ILE A 24 1.41 -2.41 11.32
N ARG A 25 2.68 -2.49 11.77
CA ARG A 25 3.22 -3.70 12.42
C ARG A 25 2.38 -4.16 13.60
N ASP A 26 1.98 -3.22 14.45
CA ASP A 26 1.23 -3.54 15.65
C ASP A 26 -0.21 -3.99 15.33
N ARG A 27 -0.84 -3.40 14.30
CA ARG A 27 -2.16 -3.83 13.81
C ARG A 27 -2.13 -5.21 13.15
N LEU A 28 -1.05 -5.53 12.42
CA LEU A 28 -0.90 -6.82 11.75
C LEU A 28 -0.93 -8.01 12.71
N LYS A 29 -0.49 -7.83 13.96
CA LYS A 29 -0.54 -8.88 14.99
C LYS A 29 -1.97 -9.31 15.32
N LEU A 30 -2.92 -8.37 15.21
CA LEU A 30 -4.33 -8.56 15.54
C LEU A 30 -5.19 -8.95 14.34
N SER A 31 -4.63 -8.95 13.13
CA SER A 31 -5.38 -9.21 11.88
C SER A 31 -5.15 -10.62 11.34
N ASP A 32 -6.23 -11.27 10.91
CA ASP A 32 -6.20 -12.58 10.24
C ASP A 32 -6.07 -12.51 8.71
N LEU A 33 -6.35 -11.34 8.14
CA LEU A 33 -6.35 -11.05 6.70
C LEU A 33 -5.90 -9.61 6.48
N VAL A 34 -5.12 -9.39 5.42
CA VAL A 34 -4.71 -8.07 4.96
C VAL A 34 -5.26 -7.82 3.57
N ILE A 35 -5.84 -6.64 3.36
CA ILE A 35 -6.25 -6.16 2.04
C ILE A 35 -5.29 -5.04 1.64
N GLU A 36 -4.50 -5.28 0.60
CA GLU A 36 -3.62 -4.28 0.01
C GLU A 36 -4.32 -3.60 -1.16
N VAL A 37 -4.48 -2.29 -1.10
CA VAL A 37 -5.08 -1.52 -2.20
C VAL A 37 -3.96 -0.98 -3.08
N HIS A 38 -3.99 -1.30 -4.36
CA HIS A 38 -3.01 -0.86 -5.36
C HIS A 38 -3.71 -0.11 -6.50
N ASP A 39 -2.98 0.75 -7.21
CA ASP A 39 -3.51 1.45 -8.39
C ASP A 39 -3.42 0.50 -9.60
N ALA A 40 -4.56 0.17 -10.22
CA ALA A 40 -4.66 -0.81 -11.30
C ALA A 40 -3.85 -0.44 -12.56
N ARG A 41 -3.46 0.84 -12.72
CA ARG A 41 -2.64 1.29 -13.85
C ARG A 41 -1.18 0.87 -13.71
N ILE A 42 -0.69 0.81 -12.47
CA ILE A 42 0.71 0.52 -12.13
C ILE A 42 0.79 -0.41 -10.90
N PRO A 43 0.13 -1.58 -10.93
CA PRO A 43 -0.12 -2.39 -9.74
C PRO A 43 1.15 -2.79 -8.99
N ILE A 44 2.19 -3.20 -9.72
CA ILE A 44 3.49 -3.56 -9.15
C ILE A 44 4.20 -2.34 -8.54
N SER A 45 4.23 -1.21 -9.26
CA SER A 45 4.95 0.00 -8.81
C SER A 45 4.25 0.71 -7.66
N SER A 46 2.92 0.56 -7.53
CA SER A 46 2.15 1.15 -6.44
C SER A 46 2.24 0.35 -5.13
N ALA A 47 2.82 -0.85 -5.15
CA ALA A 47 3.03 -1.67 -3.98
C ALA A 47 4.15 -1.10 -3.09
N ASN A 48 4.01 -1.24 -1.76
CA ASN A 48 5.02 -0.80 -0.82
C ASN A 48 6.01 -1.94 -0.52
N ALA A 49 7.16 -1.94 -1.17
CA ALA A 49 8.20 -2.96 -1.01
C ALA A 49 8.67 -3.13 0.45
N ASN A 50 8.63 -2.07 1.26
CA ASN A 50 9.06 -2.13 2.66
C ASN A 50 8.09 -2.93 3.55
N LEU A 51 6.84 -3.12 3.13
CA LEU A 51 5.85 -3.88 3.89
C LEU A 51 5.92 -5.38 3.60
N ASN A 52 6.48 -5.81 2.47
CA ASN A 52 6.52 -7.21 2.07
C ASN A 52 7.05 -8.16 3.17
N PRO A 53 8.19 -7.88 3.84
CA PRO A 53 8.68 -8.76 4.90
C PRO A 53 7.72 -8.89 6.10
N MET A 54 6.92 -7.85 6.37
CA MET A 54 5.97 -7.82 7.48
C MET A 54 4.66 -8.52 7.16
N LEU A 55 4.34 -8.66 5.87
CA LEU A 55 3.13 -9.32 5.37
C LEU A 55 3.35 -10.81 5.08
N THR A 56 4.61 -11.26 5.01
CA THR A 56 4.97 -12.68 4.87
C THR A 56 4.28 -13.52 5.95
N GLY A 57 3.48 -14.49 5.53
CA GLY A 57 2.74 -15.40 6.42
C GLY A 57 1.34 -14.93 6.81
N LYS A 58 0.88 -13.74 6.39
CA LYS A 58 -0.52 -13.33 6.53
C LYS A 58 -1.31 -13.67 5.27
N ARG A 59 -2.58 -14.06 5.44
CA ARG A 59 -3.52 -14.15 4.31
C ARG A 59 -3.69 -12.77 3.70
N ARG A 60 -3.69 -12.68 2.36
CA ARG A 60 -3.58 -11.42 1.65
C ARG A 60 -4.47 -11.36 0.43
N VAL A 61 -5.16 -10.24 0.25
CA VAL A 61 -5.95 -9.91 -0.94
C VAL A 61 -5.41 -8.60 -1.51
N ILE A 62 -5.14 -8.58 -2.81
CA ILE A 62 -4.74 -7.36 -3.52
C ILE A 62 -5.98 -6.80 -4.23
N ALA A 63 -6.42 -5.61 -3.82
CA ALA A 63 -7.52 -4.88 -4.41
C ALA A 63 -6.98 -3.83 -5.40
N LEU A 64 -7.29 -4.00 -6.69
CA LEU A 64 -6.84 -3.10 -7.75
C LEU A 64 -7.87 -1.98 -7.95
N ASN A 65 -7.57 -0.80 -7.41
CA ASN A 65 -8.40 0.40 -7.50
C ASN A 65 -8.18 1.14 -8.83
N LYS A 66 -9.16 1.96 -9.25
CA LYS A 66 -9.15 2.72 -10.52
C LYS A 66 -9.02 1.85 -11.76
N LYS A 67 -9.69 0.69 -11.74
CA LYS A 67 -9.68 -0.28 -12.84
C LYS A 67 -10.18 0.34 -14.16
N ASP A 68 -11.14 1.24 -14.08
CA ASP A 68 -11.70 2.01 -15.19
C ASP A 68 -10.64 2.80 -15.98
N LEU A 69 -9.57 3.23 -15.31
CA LEU A 69 -8.45 3.97 -15.93
C LEU A 69 -7.30 3.07 -16.38
N ALA A 70 -7.37 1.76 -16.10
CA ALA A 70 -6.29 0.82 -16.39
C ALA A 70 -6.43 0.18 -17.77
N ASN A 71 -5.30 -0.16 -18.38
CA ASN A 71 -5.31 -0.94 -19.61
C ASN A 71 -5.69 -2.39 -19.29
N THR A 72 -6.87 -2.82 -19.74
CA THR A 72 -7.43 -4.15 -19.47
C THR A 72 -6.53 -5.29 -19.93
N ASN A 73 -5.83 -5.16 -21.07
CA ASN A 73 -4.94 -6.22 -21.57
C ASN A 73 -3.73 -6.41 -20.65
N LYS A 74 -3.13 -5.31 -20.16
CA LYS A 74 -2.02 -5.38 -19.21
C LYS A 74 -2.45 -5.91 -17.85
N LEU A 75 -3.66 -5.54 -17.40
CA LEU A 75 -4.23 -6.01 -16.14
C LEU A 75 -4.47 -7.53 -16.16
N HIS A 76 -5.01 -8.05 -17.26
CA HIS A 76 -5.27 -9.48 -17.43
C HIS A 76 -4.00 -10.31 -17.35
N ILE A 77 -2.93 -9.86 -18.00
CA ILE A 77 -1.61 -10.52 -17.96
C ILE A 77 -1.12 -10.64 -16.52
N LEU A 78 -1.24 -9.57 -15.72
CA LEU A 78 -0.81 -9.59 -14.32
C LEU A 78 -1.63 -10.55 -13.45
N LEU A 79 -2.94 -10.63 -13.66
CA LEU A 79 -3.85 -11.49 -12.88
C LEU A 79 -3.73 -12.98 -13.27
N SER A 80 -2.99 -13.29 -14.34
CA SER A 80 -2.81 -14.64 -14.86
C SER A 80 -1.58 -15.37 -14.27
N PHE A 81 -0.84 -14.72 -13.38
CA PHE A 81 0.30 -15.28 -12.63
C PHE A 81 -0.05 -15.39 -11.13
#